data_AF-A0A7Y5TZ20-F1
#
_entry.id   AF-A0A7Y5TZ20-F1
#
_cell.length_a   1.000
_cell.length_b   1.000
_cell.length_c   1.000
_cell.angle_alpha   90.00
_cell.angle_beta   90.00
_cell.angle_gamma   90.00
#
_symmetry.space_group_name_H-M   'P 1'
#
loop_
_entity.id
_entity.type
_entity.pdbx_description
1 polymer ?
#
loop_
_entity_poly.entity_id
_entity_poly.type
_entity_poly.pdbx_seq_one_letter_code
_entity_poly.pdbx_strand_id
1 'polypeptide(L)' 'MDRPSRLVARITDPSLPFGGTWTYRIAPGQAGSQLSITEDGAVYNVIFRFLSRFVFGHTATIDRFITQLQASIEQGVAR' A
#
# COMPACT_ATOMS: atom_id res chain seq x y z
N MET A 1 22.57 -14.96 0.21
CA MET A 1 21.94 -13.63 0.38
C MET A 1 20.46 -13.88 0.50
N ASP A 2 19.84 -13.51 1.62
CA ASP A 2 18.41 -13.78 1.82
C ASP A 2 17.56 -12.97 0.85
N ARG A 3 16.41 -13.54 0.43
CA ARG A 3 15.47 -12.83 -0.44
C ARG A 3 14.93 -11.59 0.27
N PRO A 4 14.75 -10.45 -0.43
CA PRO A 4 14.15 -9.27 0.16
C PRO A 4 12.75 -9.58 0.70
N SER A 5 12.53 -9.36 1.99
CA SER A 5 11.27 -9.70 2.69
C SER A 5 10.53 -8.48 3.26
N ARG A 6 11.13 -7.29 3.19
CA ARG A 6 10.55 -6.05 3.72
C ARG A 6 10.91 -4.84 2.86
N LEU A 7 9.91 -4.03 2.54
CA LEU A 7 10.07 -2.73 1.88
C LEU A 7 9.28 -1.68 2.66
N VAL A 8 9.83 -0.48 2.78
CA VAL A 8 9.16 0.66 3.43
C VAL A 8 9.19 1.83 2.45
N ALA A 9 8.01 2.27 2.02
CA ALA A 9 7.83 3.44 1.17
C ALA A 9 7.27 4.60 2.00
N ARG A 10 7.80 5.81 1.81
CA ARG A 10 7.39 7.01 2.56
C ARG A 10 7.16 8.18 1.62
N ILE A 11 6.10 8.93 1.86
CA ILE A 11 5.88 10.23 1.22
C ILE A 11 6.86 11.24 1.85
N THR A 12 7.74 11.82 1.04
CA THR A 12 8.78 12.76 1.51
C THR A 12 8.44 14.22 1.25
N ASP A 13 7.40 14.51 0.47
CA ASP A 13 6.98 15.87 0.16
C ASP A 13 6.19 16.47 1.34
N PRO A 14 6.75 17.47 2.05
CA PRO A 14 6.10 18.06 3.22
C PRO A 14 4.99 19.06 2.86
N SER A 15 4.87 19.46 1.59
CA SER A 15 3.86 20.41 1.14
C SER A 15 2.48 19.78 0.95
N LEU A 16 2.41 18.45 0.91
CA LEU A 16 1.17 17.72 0.72
C LEU A 16 0.26 17.83 1.97
N PRO A 17 -1.06 17.89 1.79
CA PRO A 17 -2.01 17.96 2.91
C PRO A 17 -2.14 16.62 3.66
N PHE A 18 -1.41 15.60 3.24
CA PHE A 18 -1.32 14.27 3.82
C PHE A 18 0.11 13.74 3.70
N GLY A 19 0.46 12.80 4.56
CA GLY A 19 1.70 12.03 4.50
C GLY A 19 1.44 10.60 4.94
N GLY A 20 2.49 9.79 4.93
CA GLY A 20 2.37 8.43 5.44
C GLY A 20 3.49 7.51 4.99
N THR A 21 3.43 6.30 5.51
CA THR A 21 4.33 5.21 5.18
C THR A 21 3.52 3.97 4.81
N TRP A 22 3.94 3.27 3.77
CA TRP A 22 3.49 1.91 3.47
C TRP A 22 4.62 0.93 3.78
N THR A 23 4.35 -0.05 4.65
CA THR A 23 5.27 -1.15 4.93
C THR A 23 4.77 -2.42 4.26
N TYR A 24 5.58 -2.97 3.37
CA TYR A 24 5.37 -4.26 2.73
C TYR A 24 6.17 -5.33 3.47
N ARG A 25 5.54 -6.47 3.76
CA ARG A 25 6.21 -7.66 4.29
C ARG A 25 5.82 -8.88 3.48
N ILE A 26 6.81 -9.64 3.05
CA ILE A 26 6.63 -10.89 2.33
C ILE A 26 7.06 -12.03 3.25
N ALA A 27 6.12 -12.91 3.55
CA ALA A 27 6.37 -14.14 4.31
C ALA A 27 6.05 -15.37 3.45
N PRO A 28 6.64 -16.53 3.72
CA PRO A 28 6.21 -17.80 3.12
C PRO A 28 4.72 -18.04 3.41
N GLY A 29 3.94 -18.36 2.38
CA GLY A 29 2.54 -18.77 2.50
C GLY A 29 2.38 -20.28 2.23
N GLN A 30 1.19 -20.82 2.54
CA GLN A 30 0.90 -22.24 2.30
C GLN A 30 0.99 -22.63 0.81
N ALA A 31 0.67 -21.69 -0.08
CA ALA A 31 0.95 -21.75 -1.50
C ALA A 31 1.54 -20.39 -1.95
N GLY A 32 2.85 -20.36 -2.21
CA GLY A 32 3.54 -19.15 -2.63
C GLY A 32 3.94 -18.24 -1.47
N SER A 33 3.58 -16.96 -1.56
CA SER A 33 3.98 -15.92 -0.58
C SER A 33 2.77 -15.16 -0.06
N GLN A 34 2.79 -14.84 1.23
CA GLN A 34 1.84 -13.92 1.85
C GLN A 34 2.45 -12.52 1.84
N LEU A 35 1.78 -11.58 1.16
CA LEU A 35 2.11 -10.16 1.22
C LEU A 35 1.20 -9.46 2.23
N SER A 36 1.78 -8.83 3.24
CA SER A 36 1.09 -7.91 4.14
C SER A 36 1.51 -6.49 3.85
N ILE A 37 0.54 -5.59 3.70
CA ILE A 37 0.77 -4.16 3.51
C ILE A 37 0.15 -3.43 4.69
N THR A 38 0.93 -2.60 5.38
CA THR A 38 0.47 -1.75 6.48
C THR A 38 0.62 -0.29 6.09
N GLU A 39 -0.48 0.47 6.18
CA GLU A 39 -0.50 1.90 5.92
C GLU A 39 -0.56 2.68 7.25
N ASP A 40 0.46 3.49 7.49
CA ASP A 40 0.51 4.48 8.57
C ASP A 40 0.34 5.88 7.95
N GLY A 41 -0.92 6.32 7.81
CA GLY A 41 -1.28 7.59 7.17
C GLY A 41 -1.47 8.75 8.16
N ALA A 42 -1.03 9.95 7.77
CA ALA A 42 -1.30 11.19 8.49
C ALA A 42 -2.06 12.16 7.58
N VAL A 43 -3.21 12.65 8.04
CA VAL A 43 -4.02 13.63 7.31
C VAL A 43 -4.07 14.93 8.11
N TYR A 44 -3.36 15.95 7.63
CA TYR A 44 -3.16 17.19 8.36
C TYR A 44 -4.34 18.15 8.22
N ASN A 45 -5.03 18.13 7.07
CA ASN A 45 -6.18 19.02 6.81
C ASN A 45 -7.53 18.36 7.14
N VAL A 46 -8.37 19.05 7.93
CA VAL A 46 -9.72 18.60 8.36
C VAL A 46 -10.67 18.28 7.21
N ILE A 47 -10.56 18.99 6.08
CA ILE A 47 -11.38 18.73 4.88
C ILE A 47 -10.98 17.41 4.22
N PHE A 48 -9.68 17.11 4.17
CA PHE A 48 -9.19 15.83 3.65
C PHE A 48 -9.56 14.66 4.57
N ARG A 49 -9.63 14.89 5.89
CA ARG A 49 -10.11 13.91 6.88
C ARG A 49 -11.58 13.55 6.64
N PHE A 50 -12.39 14.55 6.23
CA PHE A 50 -13.78 14.35 5.87
C PHE A 50 -13.89 13.56 4.56
N LEU A 51 -13.15 13.95 3.51
CA LEU A 51 -13.15 13.22 2.24
C LEU A 51 -12.65 11.77 2.39
N SER A 52 -11.62 11.52 3.22
CA SER A 52 -11.13 10.16 3.48
C SER A 52 -12.16 9.30 4.22
N ARG A 53 -12.90 9.90 5.16
CA ARG A 53 -13.87 9.18 5.99
C ARG A 53 -15.22 8.96 5.29
N PHE A 54 -15.65 9.88 4.43
CA PHE A 54 -17.02 9.91 3.91
C PHE A 54 -17.15 9.77 2.39
N VAL A 55 -16.06 9.90 1.61
CA VAL A 55 -16.13 9.90 0.13
C VAL A 55 -15.32 8.78 -0.50
N PHE A 56 -14.05 8.61 -0.12
CA PHE A 56 -13.18 7.60 -0.74
C PHE A 56 -13.14 6.26 0.01
N GLY A 57 -13.52 6.25 1.29
CA GLY A 57 -13.25 5.11 2.18
C GLY A 57 -11.75 5.01 2.49
N HIS A 58 -11.41 4.55 3.70
CA HIS A 58 -10.01 4.49 4.15
C HIS A 58 -9.14 3.53 3.34
N THR A 59 -9.71 2.64 2.52
CA THR A 59 -8.99 1.56 1.82
C THR A 59 -8.95 1.69 0.30
N ALA A 60 -9.63 2.65 -0.34
CA ALA A 60 -9.72 2.65 -1.81
C ALA A 60 -8.36 2.66 -2.53
N THR A 61 -7.36 3.34 -1.98
CA THR A 61 -6.00 3.36 -2.53
C THR A 61 -5.31 2.00 -2.40
N ILE A 62 -5.41 1.34 -1.24
CA ILE A 62 -4.78 0.03 -1.02
C ILE A 62 -5.47 -1.05 -1.85
N ASP A 63 -6.80 -0.99 -1.97
CA ASP A 63 -7.59 -1.93 -2.78
C ASP A 63 -7.22 -1.82 -4.27
N ARG A 64 -7.13 -0.58 -4.78
CA ARG A 64 -6.68 -0.34 -6.16
C ARG A 64 -5.26 -0.87 -6.40
N PHE A 65 -4.36 -0.64 -5.45
CA PHE A 65 -2.99 -1.15 -5.53
C PHE A 65 -2.97 -2.68 -5.60
N ILE A 66 -3.76 -3.37 -4.75
CA ILE A 66 -3.84 -4.84 -4.76
C ILE A 66 -4.33 -5.37 -6.11
N THR A 67 -5.38 -4.77 -6.69
CA THR A 67 -5.89 -5.17 -8.01
C THR A 67 -4.82 -5.03 -9.10
N GLN A 68 -4.08 -3.92 -9.10
CA GLN A 68 -3.01 -3.70 -10.08
C GLN A 68 -1.83 -4.65 -9.88
N LEU A 69 -1.50 -4.95 -8.62
CA LEU A 69 -0.45 -5.91 -8.28
C LEU A 69 -0.79 -7.31 -8.78
N GLN A 70 -2.04 -7.76 -8.57
CA GLN A 70 -2.51 -9.06 -9.06
C GLN A 70 -2.35 -9.16 -10.58
N ALA A 71 -2.85 -8.17 -11.33
CA ALA A 71 -2.72 -8.12 -12.78
C ALA A 71 -1.25 -8.14 -13.23
N SER A 72 -0.35 -7.44 -12.53
CA SER A 72 1.07 -7.44 -12.84
C SER A 72 1.73 -8.79 -12.60
N ILE A 73 1.35 -9.51 -11.54
CA ILE A 73 1.88 -10.83 -11.23
C ILE A 73 1.42 -11.84 -12.29
N GLU A 74 0.14 -11.81 -12.66
CA GLU A 74 -0.41 -12.69 -13.71
C GLU A 74 0.31 -12.50 -15.05
N GLN A 75 0.59 -11.26 -15.45
CA GLN A 75 1.37 -10.96 -16.65
C GLN A 75 2.82 -11.44 -16.56
N GLY A 76 3.42 -11.37 -15.38
CA GLY A 76 4.78 -11.85 -15.13
C GLY A 76 4.91 -13.38 -15.13
N VAL A 77 3.86 -14.10 -14.72
CA VAL A 77 3.79 -15.57 -14.76
C VAL A 77 3.52 -16.10 -16.18
N ALA A 78 2.84 -15.31 -17.02
CA ALA A 78 2.57 -15.65 -18.41
C ALA A 78 3.77 -15.45 -19.37
N ARG A 79 4.90 -14.92 -18.87
CA ARG A 79 6.17 -14.77 -19.58
C ARG A 79 7.18 -15.81 -19.13
#